data_AF-A0A7W6F8S1-F1
#
_entry.id   AF-A0A7W6F8S1-F1
#
_cell.length_a   1.000
_cell.length_b   1.000
_cell.length_c   1.000
_cell.angle_alpha   90.00
_cell.angle_beta   90.00
_cell.angle_gamma   90.00
#
_symmetry.space_group_name_H-M   'P 1'
#
loop_
_entity.id
_entity.type
_entity.pdbx_description
1 polymer ?
#
loop_
_entity_poly.entity_id
_entity_poly.type
_entity_poly.pdbx_seq_one_letter_code
_entity_poly.pdbx_strand_id
1 'polypeptide(L)'
;MPRGRHTALIKMTIDRIGRVTNPVVARSSGKPNLDAIALAAVRAASPVPAIPSNIPGDAEDEITATLPISFDSSAKPRRVSGVANRCRNC
;
A
#
# COMPACT_ATOMS: atom_id res chain seq x y z
N MET A 1 -13.28 -13.79 -0.89
CA MET A 1 -13.35 -12.32 -1.07
C MET A 1 -14.40 -12.00 -2.14
N PRO A 2 -15.22 -10.95 -1.98
CA PRO A 2 -16.13 -10.50 -3.05
C PRO A 2 -15.34 -10.20 -4.33
N ARG A 3 -15.94 -10.50 -5.49
CA ARG A 3 -15.34 -10.22 -6.80
C ARG A 3 -15.51 -8.75 -7.14
N GLY A 4 -14.46 -8.12 -7.66
CA GLY A 4 -14.50 -6.75 -8.16
C GLY A 4 -13.29 -5.93 -7.75
N ARG A 5 -13.33 -4.64 -8.10
CA ARG A 5 -12.32 -3.65 -7.71
C ARG A 5 -12.79 -2.91 -6.48
N HIS A 6 -11.96 -2.87 -5.46
CA HIS A 6 -12.22 -2.15 -4.21
C HIS A 6 -11.08 -1.16 -3.96
N THR A 7 -11.40 0.12 -3.78
CA THR A 7 -10.38 1.16 -3.57
C THR A 7 -10.60 1.86 -2.24
N ALA A 8 -9.58 1.82 -1.37
CA ALA A 8 -9.52 2.63 -0.15
C ALA A 8 -8.60 3.83 -0.41
N LEU A 9 -8.92 4.99 0.16
CA LEU A 9 -7.99 6.13 0.20
C LEU A 9 -7.32 6.16 1.56
N ILE A 10 -6.00 6.08 1.57
CA ILE A 10 -5.20 6.17 2.79
C ILE A 10 -4.50 7.52 2.80
N LYS A 11 -4.76 8.32 3.84
CA LYS A 11 -3.99 9.52 4.13
C LYS A 11 -2.82 9.13 5.02
N MET A 12 -1.64 9.57 4.66
CA MET A 12 -0.41 9.31 5.40
C MET A 12 0.52 10.50 5.29
N THR A 13 1.38 10.65 6.27
CA THR A 13 2.43 11.65 6.27
C THR A 13 3.75 10.97 5.95
N ILE A 14 4.57 11.59 5.10
CA ILE A 14 5.83 11.04 4.62
C ILE A 14 6.92 12.07 4.89
N ASP A 15 7.89 11.70 5.72
CA ASP A 15 9.10 12.49 5.98
C ASP A 15 10.03 12.46 4.74
N ARG A 16 10.92 13.46 4.56
CA ARG A 16 11.90 13.51 3.45
C ARG A 16 12.71 12.22 3.31
N ILE A 17 13.01 11.54 4.42
CA ILE A 17 13.73 10.25 4.42
C ILE A 17 12.87 9.05 3.99
N GLY A 18 11.60 9.27 3.63
CA GLY A 18 10.68 8.23 3.16
C GLY A 18 10.00 7.45 4.29
N ARG A 19 10.03 7.95 5.53
CA ARG A 19 9.32 7.32 6.64
C ARG A 19 7.84 7.69 6.59
N VAL A 20 6.98 6.68 6.62
CA VAL A 20 5.54 6.88 6.68
C VAL A 20 5.08 6.98 8.13
N THR A 21 4.41 8.06 8.49
CA THR A 21 3.81 8.30 9.80
C THR A 21 2.29 8.48 9.68
N ASN A 22 1.58 8.11 10.74
CA ASN A 22 0.13 8.28 10.90
C ASN A 22 -0.77 7.84 9.71
N PRO A 23 -0.62 6.61 9.17
CA PRO A 23 -1.50 6.13 8.12
C PRO A 23 -2.93 5.92 8.64
N VAL A 24 -3.89 6.60 8.02
CA VAL A 24 -5.31 6.55 8.37
C VAL A 24 -6.20 6.38 7.13
N VAL A 25 -7.35 5.73 7.29
CA VAL A 25 -8.32 5.58 6.21
C VAL A 25 -9.06 6.89 6.03
N ALA A 26 -8.78 7.61 4.93
CA ALA A 26 -9.50 8.81 4.53
C ALA A 26 -10.83 8.47 3.86
N ARG A 27 -10.88 7.38 3.08
CA ARG A 27 -12.10 6.85 2.48
C ARG A 27 -12.07 5.33 2.50
N SER A 28 -13.09 4.72 3.12
CA SER A 28 -13.25 3.27 3.15
C SER A 28 -13.53 2.69 1.77
N SER A 29 -13.01 1.50 1.50
CA SER A 29 -13.37 0.68 0.34
C SER A 29 -14.77 0.08 0.42
N GLY A 30 -15.49 0.28 1.53
CA GLY A 30 -16.76 -0.36 1.87
C GLY A 30 -16.58 -1.76 2.48
N LYS A 31 -15.35 -2.18 2.78
CA LYS A 31 -15.02 -3.47 3.36
C LYS A 31 -13.97 -3.30 4.47
N PRO A 32 -14.34 -3.43 5.75
CA PRO A 32 -13.42 -3.23 6.88
C PRO A 32 -12.15 -4.09 6.81
N ASN A 33 -12.27 -5.34 6.36
CA ASN A 33 -11.12 -6.23 6.24
C ASN A 33 -10.11 -5.75 5.17
N LEU A 34 -10.59 -5.16 4.06
CA LEU A 34 -9.70 -4.63 3.02
C LEU A 34 -9.04 -3.33 3.47
N ASP A 35 -9.75 -2.50 4.22
CA ASP A 35 -9.20 -1.27 4.79
C ASP A 35 -8.07 -1.58 5.81
N ALA A 36 -8.25 -2.61 6.64
CA ALA A 36 -7.22 -3.09 7.57
C ALA A 36 -5.98 -3.62 6.83
N ILE A 37 -6.18 -4.40 5.76
CA ILE A 37 -5.08 -4.87 4.90
C ILE A 37 -4.40 -3.69 4.20
N ALA A 38 -5.15 -2.68 3.75
CA ALA A 38 -4.59 -1.48 3.12
C ALA A 38 -3.69 -0.72 4.08
N LEU A 39 -4.14 -0.51 5.33
CA LEU A 39 -3.31 0.11 6.37
C LEU A 39 -2.04 -0.71 6.67
N ALA A 40 -2.16 -2.04 6.76
CA ALA A 40 -1.02 -2.92 6.97
C ALA A 40 -0.03 -2.87 5.79
N ALA A 41 -0.52 -2.82 4.55
CA ALA A 41 0.29 -2.71 3.35
C ALA A 41 1.09 -1.39 3.33
N VAL A 42 0.46 -0.26 3.69
CA VAL A 42 1.13 1.03 3.79
C VAL A 42 2.23 1.01 4.85
N ARG A 43 1.94 0.42 6.02
CA ARG A 43 2.94 0.30 7.09
C ARG A 43 4.12 -0.58 6.68
N ALA A 44 3.84 -1.69 5.99
CA ALA A 44 4.87 -2.62 5.50
C ALA A 44 5.70 -2.05 4.34
N ALA A 45 5.15 -1.10 3.59
CA ALA A 45 5.87 -0.41 2.50
C ALA A 45 6.86 0.65 3.01
N SER A 46 6.91 0.92 4.32
CA SER A 46 7.88 1.83 4.91
C SER A 46 9.28 1.17 5.02
N PRO A 47 10.36 1.84 4.61
CA PRO A 47 10.41 3.19 4.05
C PRO A 47 10.04 3.23 2.56
N VAL A 48 9.27 4.25 2.19
CA VAL A 48 8.94 4.55 0.79
C VAL A 48 10.08 5.36 0.14
N PRO A 49 10.14 5.45 -1.20
CA PRO A 49 11.15 6.28 -1.86
C PRO A 49 11.15 7.71 -1.31
N ALA A 50 12.34 8.23 -1.04
CA ALA A 50 12.53 9.57 -0.52
C ALA A 50 11.92 10.62 -1.46
N ILE A 51 11.40 11.68 -0.87
CA ILE A 51 10.79 12.80 -1.60
C ILE A 51 11.91 13.55 -2.34
N PRO A 52 11.80 13.78 -3.66
CA PRO A 52 12.79 14.55 -4.39
C PRO A 52 12.83 15.99 -3.89
N SER A 53 14.03 16.54 -3.70
CA SER A 53 14.29 17.86 -3.13
C SER A 53 13.76 19.05 -3.93
N ASN A 54 13.20 18.80 -5.12
CA ASN A 54 12.64 19.82 -6.02
C ASN A 54 11.13 20.06 -5.80
N ILE A 55 10.53 19.43 -4.78
CA ILE A 55 9.15 19.74 -4.37
C ILE A 55 9.22 20.83 -3.29
N PRO A 56 8.74 22.06 -3.57
CA PRO A 56 8.64 23.10 -2.55
C PRO A 56 7.59 22.66 -1.53
N GLY A 57 8.00 22.51 -0.28
CA GLY A 57 7.09 22.23 0.83
C GLY A 57 7.07 23.44 1.76
N ASP A 58 5.95 24.15 1.81
CA ASP A 58 5.67 25.15 2.85
C ASP A 58 5.42 24.49 4.23
N ALA A 59 5.49 23.16 4.29
CA ALA A 59 5.39 22.35 5.48
C ALA A 59 6.75 21.67 5.75
N GLU A 60 7.44 22.20 6.75
CA GLU A 60 8.61 21.66 7.45
C GLU A 60 8.74 20.12 7.35
N ASP A 61 9.73 19.64 6.58
CA ASP A 61 10.25 18.25 6.47
C ASP A 61 9.28 17.09 6.13
N GLU A 62 7.97 17.31 6.11
CA GLU A 62 6.97 16.26 5.94
C GLU A 62 5.90 16.61 4.89
N ILE A 63 5.52 15.63 4.06
CA ILE A 63 4.43 15.77 3.08
C ILE A 63 3.27 14.88 3.49
N THR A 64 2.08 15.48 3.58
CA THR A 64 0.84 14.70 3.71
C THR A 64 0.32 14.31 2.33
N ALA A 65 0.25 13.00 2.07
CA ALA A 65 -0.26 12.45 0.81
C ALA A 65 -1.51 11.60 1.07
N THR A 66 -2.46 11.65 0.13
CA THR A 66 -3.60 10.72 0.10
C THR A 66 -3.48 9.83 -1.12
N LEU A 67 -3.27 8.54 -0.91
CA LEU A 67 -3.00 7.58 -1.98
C LEU A 67 -4.15 6.57 -2.11
N PRO A 68 -4.57 6.23 -3.34
CA PRO A 68 -5.52 5.17 -3.59
C PRO A 68 -4.86 3.80 -3.53
N ILE A 69 -5.42 2.90 -2.72
CA ILE A 69 -5.05 1.49 -2.67
C ILE A 69 -6.18 0.68 -3.28
N SER A 70 -5.93 0.12 -4.46
CA SER A 70 -6.89 -0.71 -5.18
C SER A 70 -6.58 -2.19 -5.02
N PHE A 71 -7.60 -2.94 -4.62
CA PHE A 71 -7.61 -4.39 -4.64
C PHE A 71 -8.42 -4.86 -5.84
N ASP A 72 -7.81 -5.70 -6.68
CA ASP A 72 -8.47 -6.33 -7.81
C ASP A 72 -8.56 -7.84 -7.57
N SER A 73 -9.75 -8.32 -7.23
CA SER A 73 -10.05 -9.75 -7.10
C SER A 73 -10.74 -10.33 -8.35
N SER A 74 -10.85 -9.53 -9.42
CA SER A 74 -11.37 -9.95 -10.72
C SER A 74 -10.28 -10.55 -11.62
N ALA A 75 -9.01 -10.25 -11.33
CA ALA A 75 -7.89 -10.85 -12.03
C ALA A 75 -7.90 -12.39 -11.87
N LYS A 76 -7.91 -13.10 -13.00
CA LYS A 76 -7.74 -14.56 -13.04
C LYS A 76 -6.50 -14.92 -12.20
N PRO A 77 -6.54 -15.92 -11.31
CA PRO A 77 -5.37 -16.30 -10.52
C PRO A 77 -4.19 -16.52 -11.46
N ARG A 78 -3.17 -15.66 -11.38
CA ARG A 78 -1.94 -15.86 -12.13
C ARG A 78 -1.33 -17.12 -11.55
N ARG A 79 -1.33 -18.22 -12.31
CA ARG A 79 -0.59 -19.41 -11.92
C ARG A 79 0.84 -18.95 -11.66
N VAL A 80 1.29 -19.09 -10.42
CA VAL A 80 2.68 -18.84 -10.08
C VAL A 80 3.48 -19.94 -10.77
N SER A 81 4.01 -19.61 -11.96
CA SER A 81 4.81 -20.54 -12.76
C SER A 81 6.17 -20.68 -12.09
N GLY A 82 6.25 -21.53 -11.07
CA GLY A 82 7.50 -21.69 -10.32
C GLY A 82 7.42 -22.20 -8.88
N VAL A 83 6.45 -23.07 -8.54
CA VAL A 83 6.69 -24.05 -7.46
C VAL A 83 7.06 -25.37 -8.13
N ALA A 84 8.22 -25.38 -8.79
CA ALA A 84 8.86 -26.64 -9.09
C ALA A 84 9.37 -27.19 -7.76
N ASN A 85 8.70 -28.25 -7.29
CA ASN A 85 9.14 -29.12 -6.22
C ASN A 85 10.67 -29.25 -6.20
N ARG A 86 11.30 -28.61 -5.21
CA ARG A 86 12.63 -29.00 -4.74
C ARG A 86 12.47 -29.88 -3.50
N CYS A 87 11.80 -31.01 -3.70
CA CYS A 87 12.15 -32.24 -3.00
C CYS A 87 12.67 -33.21 -4.06
N ARG A 88 13.95 -33.07 -4.38
CA ARG A 88 14.74 -34.19 -4.89
C ARG A 88 15.69 -34.52 -3.74
N ASN A 89 15.37 -35.57 -2.99
CA ASN A 89 16.25 -36.19 -1.97
C ASN A 89 16.24 -35.60 -0.54
N CYS A 90 15.08 -35.65 0.14
CA CYS A 90 15.01 -35.73 1.60
C CYS A 90 14.21 -36.97 1.99
#